data_AF-A0AAT9G7K8-F1
#
_entry.id   AF-A0AAT9G7K8-F1
#
_cell.length_a   1.000
_cell.length_b   1.000
_cell.length_c   1.000
_cell.angle_alpha   90.00
_cell.angle_beta   90.00
_cell.angle_gamma   90.00
#
_symmetry.space_group_name_H-M   'P 1'
#
loop_
_entity.id
_entity.type
_entity.pdbx_description
1 polymer ?
#
loop_
_entity_poly.entity_id
_entity_poly.type
_entity_poly.pdbx_seq_one_letter_code
_entity_poly.pdbx_strand_id
1 'polypeptide(L)'
;MPNPITYTIENLSDAREFLSKFHEPVILTNKSGSTRYYGMLVWDYIFKKLIEEFPQIVKIIVNVGNDHAALFTAIKLNYQNIVYTGKSAEARKLALANSIT
;
A
#
# COMPACT_ATOMS: atom_id res chain seq x y z
N MET A 1 -17.36 -15.51 -4.52
CA MET A 1 -16.44 -15.20 -3.41
C MET A 1 -16.85 -13.85 -2.84
N PRO A 2 -16.77 -13.62 -1.52
CA PRO A 2 -17.06 -12.31 -0.95
C PRO A 2 -16.12 -11.24 -1.53
N ASN A 3 -16.63 -10.03 -1.72
CA ASN A 3 -15.83 -8.91 -2.21
C ASN A 3 -14.83 -8.51 -1.11
N PRO A 4 -13.53 -8.37 -1.44
CA PRO A 4 -12.53 -8.07 -0.44
C PRO A 4 -12.74 -6.67 0.15
N ILE A 5 -12.60 -6.55 1.48
CA ILE A 5 -12.67 -5.25 2.15
C ILE A 5 -11.32 -4.53 2.06
N THR A 6 -11.33 -3.20 2.00
CA THR A 6 -10.09 -2.41 2.08
C THR A 6 -9.85 -1.96 3.51
N TYR A 7 -8.70 -2.34 4.07
CA TYR A 7 -8.26 -1.94 5.40
C TYR A 7 -7.08 -0.96 5.32
N THR A 8 -7.21 0.17 6.00
CA THR A 8 -6.16 1.19 6.07
C THR A 8 -5.31 0.98 7.31
N ILE A 9 -4.02 0.72 7.11
CA ILE A 9 -3.06 0.49 8.18
C ILE A 9 -2.55 1.83 8.73
N GLU A 10 -2.56 1.93 10.05
CA GLU A 10 -1.92 3.01 10.82
C GLU A 10 -0.52 2.59 11.33
N ASN A 11 -0.41 1.34 11.80
CA ASN A 11 0.84 0.71 12.24
C ASN A 11 0.73 -0.83 12.20
N LEU A 12 1.85 -1.52 12.42
CA LEU A 12 1.95 -2.98 12.34
C LEU A 12 1.15 -3.72 13.44
N SER A 13 1.08 -3.16 14.65
CA SER A 13 0.42 -3.80 15.79
C SER A 13 -1.10 -3.86 15.57
N ASP A 14 -1.70 -2.73 15.21
CA ASP A 14 -3.15 -2.64 14.99
C ASP A 14 -3.59 -3.47 13.79
N ALA A 15 -2.76 -3.51 12.73
CA ALA A 15 -3.01 -4.36 11.57
C ALA A 15 -3.02 -5.85 11.93
N ARG A 16 -2.08 -6.31 12.77
CA ARG A 16 -2.06 -7.70 13.25
C ARG A 16 -3.29 -8.01 14.08
N GLU A 17 -3.66 -7.13 15.00
CA GLU A 17 -4.86 -7.33 15.82
C GLU A 17 -6.10 -7.49 14.94
N PHE A 18 -6.29 -6.60 13.97
CA PHE A 18 -7.39 -6.67 13.02
C PHE A 18 -7.38 -7.98 12.21
N LEU A 19 -6.25 -8.31 11.58
CA LEU A 19 -6.11 -9.47 10.70
C LEU A 19 -6.21 -10.80 11.45
N SER A 20 -5.84 -10.85 12.73
CA SER A 20 -6.02 -12.04 13.57
C SER A 20 -7.49 -12.40 13.81
N LYS A 21 -8.38 -11.41 13.74
CA LYS A 21 -9.83 -11.56 14.00
C LYS A 21 -10.64 -11.62 12.69
N PHE A 22 -10.08 -11.16 11.58
CA PHE A 22 -10.76 -11.03 10.30
C PHE A 22 -10.26 -12.06 9.28
N HIS A 23 -11.13 -12.99 8.87
CA HIS A 23 -10.75 -14.13 8.03
C HIS A 23 -11.21 -14.04 6.56
N GLU A 24 -11.96 -13.00 6.19
CA GLU A 24 -12.36 -12.79 4.79
C GLU A 24 -11.22 -12.15 3.98
N PRO A 25 -11.27 -12.17 2.63
CA PRO A 25 -10.29 -11.50 1.78
C PRO A 25 -10.13 -9.99 2.09
N VAL A 26 -8.88 -9.53 2.22
CA VAL A 26 -8.55 -8.12 2.55
C VAL A 26 -7.61 -7.51 1.52
N ILE A 27 -7.86 -6.24 1.17
CA ILE A 27 -6.93 -5.34 0.49
C ILE A 27 -6.31 -4.42 1.54
N LEU A 28 -4.98 -4.36 1.58
CA LEU A 28 -4.27 -3.46 2.48
C LEU A 28 -3.91 -2.16 1.78
N THR A 29 -4.01 -1.05 2.50
CA THR A 29 -3.48 0.25 2.08
C THR A 29 -2.89 0.99 3.27
N ASN A 30 -1.93 1.88 3.05
CA ASN A 30 -1.40 2.74 4.10
C ASN A 30 -2.16 4.07 4.15
N LYS A 31 -2.17 4.72 5.32
CA LYS A 31 -2.77 6.05 5.47
C LYS A 31 -2.13 7.09 4.56
N SER A 32 -2.94 7.99 3.99
CA SER A 32 -2.42 9.11 3.19
C SER A 32 -1.39 9.94 3.96
N GLY A 33 -0.27 10.27 3.32
CA GLY A 33 0.83 11.04 3.93
C GLY A 33 1.75 10.23 4.86
N SER A 34 1.40 9.00 5.22
CA SER A 34 2.23 8.17 6.09
C SER A 34 3.58 7.78 5.47
N THR A 35 3.73 7.82 4.15
CA THR A 35 5.01 7.59 3.47
C THR A 35 6.02 8.70 3.74
N ARG A 36 5.56 9.94 4.02
CA ARG A 36 6.44 11.05 4.40
C ARG A 36 6.92 10.95 5.84
N TYR A 37 6.07 10.38 6.71
CA TYR A 37 6.38 10.23 8.12
C TYR A 37 7.29 9.02 8.38
N TYR A 38 6.92 7.85 7.85
CA TYR A 38 7.67 6.60 8.08
C TYR A 38 8.68 6.27 6.97
N GLY A 39 8.50 6.79 5.76
CA GLY A 39 9.25 6.37 4.60
C GLY A 39 8.64 5.14 3.90
N MET A 40 8.84 5.05 2.58
CA MET A 40 8.30 3.96 1.78
C MET A 40 8.91 2.58 2.11
N LEU A 41 10.18 2.54 2.55
CA LEU A 41 10.84 1.28 2.92
C LEU A 41 10.28 0.66 4.20
N VAL A 42 9.84 1.50 5.16
CA VAL A 42 9.17 1.01 6.36
C VAL A 42 7.81 0.41 5.99
N TRP A 43 7.07 1.05 5.08
CA TRP A 43 5.82 0.49 4.57
C TRP A 43 6.02 -0.81 3.80
N ASP A 44 7.06 -0.91 2.96
CA ASP A 44 7.43 -2.15 2.27
C ASP A 44 7.65 -3.31 3.26
N TYR A 45 8.40 -3.04 4.33
CA TYR A 45 8.61 -4.02 5.40
C TYR A 45 7.30 -4.44 6.07
N ILE A 46 6.46 -3.48 6.47
CA ILE A 46 5.16 -3.76 7.12
C ILE A 46 4.29 -4.62 6.20
N PHE A 47 4.16 -4.23 4.94
CA PHE A 47 3.35 -4.93 3.95
C PHE A 47 3.81 -6.37 3.71
N LYS A 48 5.12 -6.59 3.54
CA LYS A 48 5.69 -7.92 3.36
C LYS A 48 5.46 -8.80 4.60
N LYS A 49 5.69 -8.25 5.79
CA LYS A 49 5.45 -8.98 7.04
C LYS A 49 3.99 -9.41 7.20
N LEU A 50 3.06 -8.52 6.89
CA LEU A 50 1.64 -8.85 6.98
C LEU A 50 1.23 -9.91 5.94
N ILE A 51 1.71 -9.83 4.70
CA ILE A 51 1.43 -10.87 3.68
C ILE A 51 1.97 -12.25 4.14
N GLU A 52 3.17 -12.29 4.71
CA GLU A 52 3.76 -13.54 5.22
C GLU A 52 2.93 -14.14 6.36
N GLU A 53 2.34 -13.30 7.21
CA GLU A 53 1.60 -13.70 8.41
C GLU A 53 0.12 -14.02 8.12
N PHE A 54 -0.49 -13.39 7.11
CA PHE A 54 -1.95 -13.41 6.90
C PHE A 54 -2.32 -13.72 5.43
N PRO A 55 -2.61 -14.98 5.09
CA PRO A 55 -2.86 -15.41 3.71
C PRO A 55 -4.18 -14.87 3.11
N GLN A 56 -5.07 -14.30 3.92
CA GLN A 56 -6.29 -13.65 3.46
C GLN A 56 -6.04 -12.28 2.79
N ILE A 57 -4.82 -11.74 2.85
CA ILE A 57 -4.46 -10.52 2.13
C ILE A 57 -4.31 -10.86 0.64
N VAL A 58 -5.19 -10.29 -0.18
CA VAL A 58 -5.23 -10.58 -1.62
C VAL A 58 -4.57 -9.51 -2.47
N LYS A 59 -4.40 -8.29 -1.92
CA LYS A 59 -3.88 -7.15 -2.67
C LYS A 59 -3.32 -6.08 -1.74
N ILE A 60 -2.32 -5.35 -2.23
CA ILE A 60 -1.80 -4.13 -1.59
C ILE A 60 -2.00 -2.95 -2.53
N ILE A 61 -2.48 -1.83 -1.99
CA ILE A 61 -2.57 -0.52 -2.64
C ILE A 61 -1.70 0.46 -1.86
N VAL A 62 -0.58 0.87 -2.44
CA VAL A 62 0.34 1.83 -1.82
C VAL A 62 -0.17 3.24 -2.06
N ASN A 63 -0.52 3.94 -1.00
CA ASN A 63 -0.90 5.34 -1.04
C ASN A 63 0.32 6.24 -0.77
N VAL A 64 0.89 6.79 -1.84
CA VAL A 64 2.03 7.72 -1.76
C VAL A 64 1.57 9.19 -1.72
N GLY A 65 0.27 9.47 -1.85
CA GLY A 65 -0.26 10.83 -1.89
C GLY A 65 0.46 11.69 -2.94
N ASN A 66 0.97 12.86 -2.56
CA ASN A 66 1.77 13.73 -3.41
C ASN A 66 3.29 13.64 -3.12
N ASP A 67 3.75 12.54 -2.51
CA ASP A 67 5.16 12.27 -2.24
C ASP A 67 5.83 11.63 -3.46
N HIS A 68 6.64 12.43 -4.15
CA HIS A 68 7.35 11.98 -5.35
C HIS A 68 8.43 10.93 -5.02
N ALA A 69 9.17 11.12 -3.92
CA ALA A 69 10.22 10.18 -3.54
C ALA A 69 9.63 8.81 -3.18
N ALA A 70 8.50 8.80 -2.47
CA ALA A 70 7.77 7.57 -2.19
C ALA A 70 7.23 6.92 -3.47
N LEU A 71 6.71 7.68 -4.43
CA LEU A 71 6.29 7.14 -5.73
C LEU A 71 7.43 6.41 -6.46
N PHE A 72 8.58 7.07 -6.62
CA PHE A 72 9.74 6.45 -7.27
C PHE A 72 10.21 5.19 -6.54
N THR A 73 10.20 5.21 -5.21
CA THR A 73 10.59 4.05 -4.40
C THR A 73 9.60 2.91 -4.54
N ALA A 74 8.29 3.18 -4.49
CA ALA A 74 7.25 2.17 -4.65
C ALA A 74 7.34 1.48 -6.02
N ILE A 75 7.62 2.23 -7.08
CA ILE A 75 7.85 1.68 -8.43
C ILE A 75 9.08 0.78 -8.45
N LYS A 76 10.22 1.22 -7.87
CA LYS A 76 11.43 0.40 -7.79
C LYS A 76 11.24 -0.89 -7.00
N LEU A 77 10.31 -0.89 -6.05
CA LEU A 77 9.91 -2.06 -5.26
C LEU A 77 8.87 -2.93 -5.98
N ASN A 78 8.53 -2.62 -7.24
CA ASN A 78 7.57 -3.32 -8.10
C ASN A 78 6.11 -3.31 -7.59
N TYR A 79 5.71 -2.29 -6.83
CA TYR A 79 4.31 -2.11 -6.50
C TYR A 79 3.51 -1.70 -7.74
N GLN A 80 2.44 -2.45 -8.03
CA GLN A 80 1.60 -2.24 -9.22
C GLN A 80 0.35 -1.43 -8.95
N ASN A 81 -0.04 -1.25 -7.68
CA ASN A 81 -1.24 -0.50 -7.32
C ASN A 81 -0.82 0.67 -6.45
N ILE A 82 -0.59 1.82 -7.09
CA ILE A 82 -0.08 3.01 -6.43
C ILE A 82 -1.10 4.15 -6.57
N VAL A 83 -1.52 4.72 -5.45
CA VAL A 83 -2.35 5.93 -5.42
C VAL A 83 -1.43 7.14 -5.28
N TYR A 84 -1.31 7.91 -6.37
CA TYR A 84 -0.61 9.19 -6.41
C TYR A 84 -1.60 10.33 -6.70
N THR A 85 -1.61 11.35 -5.83
CA THR A 85 -2.54 12.49 -5.87
C THR A 85 -1.85 13.82 -6.20
N GLY A 86 -0.53 13.83 -6.39
CA GLY A 86 0.23 15.04 -6.72
C GLY A 86 -0.09 15.61 -8.10
N LYS A 87 0.26 16.89 -8.34
CA LYS A 87 -0.11 17.62 -9.56
C LYS A 87 0.88 17.49 -10.73
N SER A 88 2.06 16.89 -10.52
CA SER A 88 3.04 16.70 -11.62
C SER A 88 2.49 15.74 -12.67
N ALA A 89 2.47 16.20 -13.93
CA ALA A 89 2.02 15.39 -15.05
C ALA A 89 2.98 14.22 -15.32
N GLU A 90 4.28 14.46 -15.16
CA GLU A 90 5.35 13.48 -15.33
C GLU A 90 5.22 12.36 -14.29
N ALA A 91 5.03 12.72 -13.02
CA ALA A 91 4.82 11.75 -11.95
C ALA A 91 3.53 10.94 -12.14
N ARG A 92 2.44 11.57 -12.61
CA ARG A 92 1.20 10.86 -12.96
C ARG A 92 1.40 9.87 -14.10
N LYS A 93 2.08 10.28 -15.17
CA LYS A 93 2.40 9.41 -16.30
C LYS A 93 3.24 8.22 -15.84
N LEU A 94 4.21 8.47 -14.98
CA LEU A 94 5.04 7.43 -14.38
C LEU A 94 4.22 6.45 -13.53
N ALA A 95 3.32 6.95 -12.67
CA ALA A 95 2.44 6.10 -11.86
C ALA A 95 1.52 5.22 -12.72
N LEU A 96 0.93 5.79 -13.78
CA LEU A 96 0.06 5.06 -14.70
C LEU A 96 0.82 3.99 -15.50
N ALA A 97 2.03 4.31 -16.01
CA ALA A 97 2.83 3.37 -16.77
C ALA A 97 3.27 2.14 -15.97
N ASN A 98 3.29 2.23 -14.64
CA ASN A 98 3.68 1.15 -13.73
C ASN A 98 2.48 0.50 -13.03
N SER A 99 1.26 0.93 -13.36
CA SER A 99 0.04 0.28 -12.88
C SER A 99 -0.39 -0.77 -13.90
N ILE A 100 -0.56 -2.03 -13.48
CA ILE A 100 -1.18 -3.05 -14.33
C ILE A 100 -2.70 -2.89 -14.20
N THR A 101 -3.37 -2.55 -15.31
CA THR A 101 -4.83 -2.56 -15.45
C THR A 101 -5.41 -3.95 -15.39
#